data_AF-A0A928UUH1-F1
#
_entry.id   AF-A0A928UUH1-F1
#
_cell.length_a   1.000
_cell.length_b   1.000
_cell.length_c   1.000
_cell.angle_alpha   90.00
_cell.angle_beta   90.00
_cell.angle_gamma   90.00
#
_symmetry.space_group_name_H-M   'P 1'
#
loop_
_entity.id
_entity.type
_entity.pdbx_description
1 polymer ?
#
loop_
_entity_poly.entity_id
_entity_poly.type
_entity_poly.pdbx_seq_one_letter_code
_entity_poly.pdbx_strand_id
1 'polypeptide(L)'
;MYLQGNLELLFNALDSMRCIDEVLQMDWKLFLHKAKPHKPECDKAVNIINSCDSDPIKLKKALSTFPSLVLKYLAIEVGLEMLECERYKNNHAIVH
;
A
#
# COMPACT_ATOMS: atom_id res chain seq x y z
N MET A 1 -8.96 -4.34 4.79
CA MET A 1 -7.98 -4.59 3.72
C MET A 1 -6.97 -5.55 4.30
N TYR A 2 -6.70 -6.70 3.67
CA TYR A 2 -5.62 -7.61 4.10
C TYR A 2 -4.74 -7.85 2.90
N LEU A 3 -3.58 -7.19 2.87
CA LEU A 3 -2.56 -7.41 1.87
C LEU A 3 -1.86 -8.74 2.19
N GLN A 4 -2.02 -9.71 1.29
CA GLN A 4 -1.39 -11.02 1.39
C GLN A 4 -0.13 -11.01 0.52
N GLY A 5 1.01 -11.28 1.13
CA GLY A 5 2.30 -11.34 0.44
C GLY A 5 3.35 -10.39 1.02
N ASN A 6 4.34 -10.05 0.22
CA ASN A 6 5.45 -9.21 0.65
C ASN A 6 5.09 -7.72 0.58
N LEU A 7 4.66 -7.15 1.72
CA LEU A 7 4.38 -5.72 1.89
C LEU A 7 5.54 -4.82 1.45
N GLU A 8 6.79 -5.24 1.70
CA GLU A 8 7.98 -4.51 1.24
C GLU A 8 8.07 -4.49 -0.29
N LEU A 9 7.70 -5.58 -0.95
CA LEU A 9 7.71 -5.66 -2.42
C LEU A 9 6.64 -4.75 -3.04
N LEU A 10 5.46 -4.63 -2.40
CA LEU A 10 4.44 -3.66 -2.82
C LEU A 10 4.87 -2.22 -2.56
N PHE A 11 5.45 -1.94 -1.39
CA PHE A 11 6.00 -0.63 -1.07
C PHE A 11 7.07 -0.22 -2.09
N ASN A 12 8.04 -1.09 -2.35
CA ASN A 12 9.11 -0.86 -3.34
C ASN A 12 8.55 -0.63 -4.75
N ALA A 13 7.48 -1.35 -5.14
CA ALA A 13 6.84 -1.15 -6.43
C ALA A 13 6.20 0.25 -6.54
N LEU A 14 5.46 0.68 -5.51
CA LEU A 14 4.84 2.00 -5.43
C LEU A 14 5.88 3.13 -5.33
N ASP A 15 6.98 2.90 -4.63
CA ASP A 15 8.11 3.82 -4.52
C ASP A 15 8.81 3.99 -5.86
N SER A 16 9.02 2.90 -6.61
CA SER A 16 9.55 2.97 -7.98
C SER A 16 8.65 3.75 -8.96
N MET A 17 7.38 3.95 -8.58
CA MET A 17 6.40 4.76 -9.31
C MET A 17 6.23 6.16 -8.73
N ARG A 18 7.07 6.56 -7.76
CA ARG A 18 7.05 7.86 -7.04
C ARG A 18 5.74 8.14 -6.29
N CYS A 19 4.94 7.11 -6.04
CA CYS A 19 3.67 7.25 -5.33
C CYS A 19 3.87 7.51 -3.83
N ILE A 20 4.93 6.96 -3.23
CA ILE A 20 5.29 7.18 -1.83
C ILE A 20 5.68 8.64 -1.59
N ASP A 21 6.57 9.20 -2.42
CA ASP A 21 7.00 10.60 -2.35
C ASP A 21 5.80 11.57 -2.37
N GLU A 22 4.85 11.36 -3.28
CA GLU A 22 3.66 12.21 -3.39
C GLU A 22 2.79 12.15 -2.14
N VAL A 23 2.68 10.97 -1.53
CA VAL A 23 1.90 10.77 -0.31
C VAL A 23 2.57 11.40 0.92
N LEU A 24 3.90 11.37 1.00
CA LEU A 24 4.64 11.99 2.10
C LEU A 24 4.49 13.52 2.12
N GLN A 25 4.32 14.13 0.95
CA GLN A 25 4.15 15.58 0.81
C GLN A 25 2.69 16.02 0.97
N MET A 26 1.72 15.09 1.01
CA MET A 26 0.30 15.42 1.06
C MET A 26 -0.30 15.27 2.47
N ASP A 27 -1.41 15.97 2.72
CA ASP A 27 -2.27 15.66 3.87
C ASP A 27 -3.03 14.36 3.58
N TRP A 28 -2.37 13.24 3.90
CA TRP A 28 -2.89 11.89 3.67
C TRP A 28 -4.18 11.62 4.48
N LYS A 29 -4.38 12.28 5.63
CA LYS A 29 -5.61 12.12 6.42
C LYS A 29 -6.80 12.73 5.68
N LEU A 30 -6.63 13.94 5.16
CA LEU A 30 -7.65 14.60 4.35
C LEU A 30 -7.90 13.85 3.04
N PHE A 31 -6.85 13.31 2.43
CA PHE A 31 -6.97 12.47 1.23
C PHE A 31 -7.78 11.21 1.51
N LEU A 32 -7.46 10.43 2.56
CA LEU A 32 -8.21 9.23 2.93
C LEU A 32 -9.69 9.54 3.20
N HIS A 33 -9.97 10.67 3.86
CA HIS A 33 -11.35 11.11 4.08
C HIS A 33 -12.11 11.30 2.75
N LYS A 34 -11.47 11.93 1.76
CA LYS A 34 -12.04 12.14 0.42
C LYS A 34 -12.08 10.87 -0.42
N ALA A 35 -11.16 9.94 -0.18
CA ALA A 35 -11.06 8.67 -0.90
C ALA A 35 -12.00 7.58 -0.38
N LYS A 36 -12.70 7.79 0.75
CA LYS A 36 -13.71 6.86 1.30
C LYS A 36 -14.69 6.29 0.26
N PRO A 37 -15.25 7.08 -0.68
CA PRO A 37 -16.16 6.55 -1.70
C PRO A 37 -15.50 5.57 -2.68
N HIS A 38 -14.17 5.67 -2.85
CA HIS A 38 -13.37 4.82 -3.74
C HIS A 38 -12.80 3.59 -3.05
N LYS A 39 -13.14 3.36 -1.77
CA LYS A 39 -12.72 2.18 -1.02
C LYS A 39 -13.00 0.85 -1.76
N PRO A 40 -14.17 0.65 -2.41
CA PRO A 40 -14.42 -0.59 -3.16
C PRO A 40 -13.47 -0.81 -4.35
N GLU A 41 -13.00 0.26 -4.98
CA GLU A 41 -12.01 0.18 -6.07
C GLU A 41 -10.63 -0.21 -5.53
N CYS A 42 -10.29 0.31 -4.36
CA CYS A 42 -9.05 -0.02 -3.66
C CYS A 42 -9.05 -1.48 -3.16
N ASP A 43 -10.17 -1.96 -2.61
CA ASP A 43 -10.31 -3.36 -2.19
C ASP A 43 -10.18 -4.33 -3.39
N LYS A 44 -10.71 -3.95 -4.56
CA LYS A 44 -10.49 -4.71 -5.81
C LYS A 44 -9.02 -4.72 -6.22
N ALA A 45 -8.34 -3.58 -6.12
CA ALA A 45 -6.92 -3.49 -6.44
C ALA A 45 -6.09 -4.41 -5.54
N VAL A 46 -6.41 -4.50 -4.25
CA VAL A 46 -5.76 -5.41 -3.31
C VAL A 46 -5.95 -6.87 -3.68
N ASN A 47 -7.16 -7.28 -4.08
CA ASN A 47 -7.39 -8.65 -4.53
C ASN A 47 -6.54 -9.00 -5.76
N ILE A 48 -6.40 -8.06 -6.70
CA ILE A 48 -5.55 -8.24 -7.89
C ILE A 48 -4.08 -8.32 -7.48
N ILE A 49 -3.63 -7.47 -6.56
CA ILE A 49 -2.26 -7.48 -6.03
C ILE A 49 -1.95 -8.81 -5.33
N ASN A 50 -2.85 -9.29 -4.47
CA ASN A 50 -2.71 -10.56 -3.77
C ASN A 50 -2.61 -11.75 -4.75
N SER A 51 -3.26 -11.66 -5.92
CA SER A 51 -3.18 -12.68 -6.97
C SER A 51 -1.88 -12.65 -7.80
N CYS A 52 -0.99 -11.68 -7.57
CA CYS A 52 0.27 -11.57 -8.32
C CYS A 52 1.37 -12.51 -7.83
N ASP A 53 1.13 -13.38 -6.84
CA ASP A 53 2.08 -14.36 -6.28
C ASP A 53 3.44 -13.77 -5.88
N SER A 54 3.47 -12.50 -5.47
CA SER A 54 4.71 -11.75 -5.18
C SER A 54 5.68 -11.61 -6.38
N ASP A 55 5.21 -11.78 -7.61
CA ASP A 55 5.98 -11.52 -8.83
C ASP A 55 6.08 -10.00 -9.06
N PRO A 56 7.28 -9.38 -8.95
CA PRO A 56 7.44 -7.94 -9.05
C PRO A 56 7.10 -7.38 -10.43
N ILE A 57 7.25 -8.18 -11.50
CA ILE A 57 6.92 -7.77 -12.87
C ILE A 57 5.40 -7.72 -13.04
N LYS A 58 4.71 -8.79 -12.61
CA LYS A 58 3.23 -8.82 -12.65
C LYS A 58 2.63 -7.74 -11.77
N LEU A 59 3.19 -7.54 -10.58
CA LEU A 59 2.73 -6.52 -9.66
C LEU A 59 2.85 -5.12 -10.25
N LYS A 60 4.03 -4.76 -10.78
CA LYS A 60 4.23 -3.45 -11.39
C LYS A 60 3.30 -3.24 -12.59
N LYS A 61 3.09 -4.28 -13.40
CA LYS A 61 2.13 -4.25 -14.52
C LYS A 61 0.70 -4.02 -14.01
N ALA A 62 0.26 -4.74 -12.98
CA ALA A 62 -1.07 -4.54 -12.39
C ALA A 62 -1.23 -3.13 -11.83
N LEU A 63 -0.24 -2.64 -11.05
CA LEU A 63 -0.23 -1.30 -10.49
C LEU A 63 -0.33 -0.22 -11.57
N SER A 64 0.37 -0.38 -12.69
CA SER A 64 0.33 0.58 -13.80
C SER A 64 -1.05 0.74 -14.45
N THR A 65 -1.98 -0.20 -14.23
CA THR A 65 -3.36 -0.11 -14.75
C THR A 65 -4.32 0.66 -13.85
N PHE A 66 -3.94 0.93 -12.60
CA PHE A 66 -4.81 1.63 -11.66
C PHE A 66 -4.67 3.15 -11.77
N PRO A 67 -5.77 3.89 -11.55
CA PRO A 67 -5.72 5.34 -11.51
C PRO A 67 -4.88 5.83 -10.32
N SER A 68 -4.27 7.00 -10.47
CA SER A 68 -3.39 7.62 -9.47
C SER A 68 -4.04 7.71 -8.07
N LEU A 69 -5.36 7.92 -8.00
CA LEU A 69 -6.10 7.93 -6.73
C LEU A 69 -5.97 6.58 -5.99
N VAL A 70 -6.12 5.47 -6.70
CA VAL A 70 -6.02 4.12 -6.11
C VAL A 70 -4.58 3.83 -5.71
N LEU A 71 -3.60 4.24 -6.53
CA LEU A 71 -2.19 4.08 -6.21
C LEU A 71 -1.77 4.85 -4.95
N LYS A 72 -2.26 6.09 -4.79
CA LYS A 72 -2.04 6.91 -3.59
C LYS A 72 -2.71 6.31 -2.36
N TYR A 73 -3.93 5.82 -2.51
CA TYR A 73 -4.63 5.14 -1.43
C TYR A 73 -3.85 3.91 -0.96
N LEU A 74 -3.40 3.06 -1.90
CA LEU A 74 -2.58 1.89 -1.61
C LEU A 74 -1.25 2.27 -0.94
N ALA A 75 -0.57 3.30 -1.43
CA ALA A 75 0.67 3.81 -0.82
C ALA A 75 0.48 4.22 0.64
N ILE A 76 -0.63 4.88 0.97
CA ILE A 76 -0.94 5.27 2.35
C ILE A 76 -1.21 4.03 3.21
N GLU A 77 -2.08 3.13 2.76
CA GLU A 77 -2.46 1.94 3.54
C GLU A 77 -1.25 1.02 3.78
N VAL A 78 -0.42 0.79 2.76
CA VAL A 78 0.81 -0.01 2.88
C VAL A 78 1.77 0.64 3.87
N GLY A 79 1.98 1.96 3.79
CA GLY A 79 2.85 2.67 4.72
C GLY A 79 2.36 2.59 6.16
N LEU A 80 1.04 2.73 6.39
CA LEU A 80 0.45 2.60 7.72
C LEU A 80 0.56 1.17 8.27
N GLU A 81 0.31 0.16 7.44
CA GLU A 81 0.40 -1.24 7.82
C GLU A 81 1.85 -1.65 8.14
N MET A 82 2.83 -1.15 7.39
CA MET A 82 4.25 -1.34 7.70
C MET A 82 4.65 -0.71 9.04
N LEU A 83 4.23 0.55 9.29
CA LEU A 83 4.50 1.23 10.57
C LEU A 83 3.87 0.49 11.76
N GLU A 84 2.65 -0.02 11.59
CA GLU A 84 1.98 -0.84 12.60
C GLU A 84 2.72 -2.17 12.84
N CYS A 85 3.15 -2.83 11.77
CA CYS A 85 3.97 -4.04 11.86
C CYS A 85 5.30 -3.81 12.57
N GLU A 86 6.01 -2.71 12.27
CA GLU A 86 7.25 -2.33 12.94
C GLU A 86 7.02 -2.04 14.42
N ARG A 87 5.97 -1.29 14.75
CA ARG A 87 5.60 -1.01 16.14
C ARG A 87 5.27 -2.30 16.90
N TYR A 88 4.55 -3.24 16.27
CA TYR A 88 4.24 -4.53 16.86
C TYR A 88 5.51 -5.33 17.15
N LYS A 89 6.44 -5.43 16.18
CA LYS A 89 7.74 -6.09 16.36
C LYS A 89 8.53 -5.47 17.50
N ASN A 90 8.63 -4.14 17.54
CA ASN A 90 9.39 -3.42 18.57
C ASN A 90 8.79 -3.60 19.98
N ASN A 91 7.45 -3.64 20.10
CA ASN A 91 6.80 -3.88 21.39
C ASN A 91 6.94 -5.32 21.89
N HIS A 92 7.15 -6.31 21.01
CA HIS A 92 7.36 -7.72 21.37
C HIS A 92 8.84 -8.11 21.41
N ALA A 93 9.74 -7.26 20.91
CA ALA A 93 11.19 -7.44 21.00
C ALA A 93 11.77 -7.06 22.38
N ILE A 94 10.99 -6.47 23.29
CA ILE A 94 11.38 -6.15 24.69
C ILE A 94 11.11 -7.33 25.64
N VAL A 95 11.08 -8.55 25.13
CA VAL A 95 11.02 -9.79 25.93
C VAL A 95 12.07 -10.77 25.41
N HIS A 96 13.34 -10.38 25.50
CA HIS A 96 14.47 -11.31 25.49
C HIS A 96 15.61 -10.76 26.34
#